data_AF-A0A9D4JBV6-F1
#
_entry.id   AF-A0A9D4JBV6-F1
#
_cell.length_a   1.000
_cell.length_b   1.000
_cell.length_c   1.000
_cell.angle_alpha   90.00
_cell.angle_beta   90.00
_cell.angle_gamma   90.00
#
_symmetry.space_group_name_H-M   'P 1'
#
loop_
_entity.id
_entity.type
_entity.pdbx_description
1 polymer ?
#
loop_
_entity_poly.entity_id
_entity_poly.type
_entity_poly.pdbx_seq_one_letter_code
_entity_poly.pdbx_strand_id
1 'polypeptide(L)' 'MCLDNTGTWKLHGIASYVANNCNMTERPNIYTDVKQYLPWIDDKTCIPFI' A
#
# COMPACT_ATOMS: atom_id res chain seq x y z
N MET A 1 -1.45 -5.98 -1.13
CA MET A 1 -0.41 -6.71 -0.36
C MET A 1 0.49 -7.42 -1.35
N CYS A 2 1.78 -7.55 -1.03
CA CYS A 2 2.75 -8.30 -1.83
C CYS A 2 3.46 -9.29 -0.94
N LEU A 3 3.71 -10.50 -1.45
CA LEU A 3 4.49 -11.51 -0.76
C LEU A 3 5.98 -11.17 -0.91
N ASP A 4 6.72 -11.14 0.20
CA ASP A 4 8.17 -10.97 0.14
C ASP A 4 8.91 -12.31 0.06
N ASN A 5 10.23 -12.24 -0.12
CA ASN A 5 11.09 -13.43 -0.24
C ASN A 5 11.15 -14.29 1.04
N THR A 6 10.65 -13.79 2.17
CA THR A 6 10.58 -14.52 3.45
C THR A 6 9.24 -15.23 3.65
N GLY A 7 8.31 -15.09 2.70
CA GLY A 7 6.95 -15.62 2.83
C GLY A 7 6.01 -14.73 3.65
N THR A 8 6.43 -13.50 3.97
CA THR A 8 5.61 -12.55 4.73
C THR A 8 4.83 -11.64 3.79
N TRP A 9 3.51 -11.52 4.00
CA TRP A 9 2.69 -10.57 3.27
C TRP A 9 2.89 -9.15 3.82
N LYS A 10 3.30 -8.22 2.96
CA LYS A 10 3.48 -6.82 3.31
C LYS A 10 2.44 -5.93 2.63
N LEU A 11 1.91 -4.95 3.36
CA LEU A 11 1.01 -3.95 2.81
C LEU A 11 1.83 -2.89 2.04
N HIS A 12 1.85 -3.00 0.70
CA HIS A 12 2.58 -2.06 -0.16
C HIS A 12 1.76 -0.84 -0.56
N GLY A 13 0.45 -0.98 -0.64
CA GLY A 13 -0.44 0.09 -1.06
C GLY A 13 -1.89 -0.15 -0.70
N ILE A 14 -2.64 0.96 -0.63
CA ILE A 14 -4.08 1.01 -0.39
C ILE A 14 -4.73 1.62 -1.62
N ALA A 15 -5.89 1.12 -2.04
CA ALA A 15 -6.60 1.65 -3.20
C ALA A 15 -6.90 3.14 -3.00
N SER A 16 -6.46 3.97 -3.95
CA SER A 16 -6.67 5.42 -3.93
C SER A 16 -7.67 5.83 -5.01
N TYR A 17 -7.32 5.59 -6.27
CA TYR A 17 -8.22 5.79 -7.41
C TYR A 17 -8.32 4.48 -8.19
N VAL A 18 -9.53 3.95 -8.25
CA VAL A 18 -9.84 2.71 -8.97
C VAL A 18 -10.70 3.09 -10.17
N ALA A 19 -10.33 2.62 -11.36
CA ALA A 19 -11.12 2.88 -12.55
C ALA A 19 -12.54 2.27 -12.41
N ASN A 20 -13.56 2.98 -12.91
CA ASN A 20 -14.98 2.61 -12.75
C ASN A 20 -15.30 1.16 -13.20
N ASN A 21 -14.52 0.61 -14.13
CA ASN A 21 -14.59 -0.79 -14.51
C ASN A 21 -13.36 -1.49 -13.94
N CYS A 22 -13.53 -2.12 -12.78
CA CYS A 22 -12.51 -2.85 -12.00
C CYS A 22 -11.46 -3.56 -12.89
N ASN A 23 -10.35 -2.86 -13.20
CA ASN A 23 -9.24 -3.29 -14.07
C ASN A 23 -9.36 -2.93 -15.57
N MET A 24 -9.42 -1.62 -15.90
CA MET A 24 -9.24 -1.15 -17.28
C MET A 24 -7.76 -1.20 -17.67
N THR A 25 -7.40 -1.96 -18.70
CA THR A 25 -6.00 -2.16 -19.15
C THR A 25 -5.27 -0.85 -19.46
N GLU A 26 -5.97 0.14 -20.02
CA GLU A 26 -5.41 1.45 -20.36
C GLU A 26 -5.34 2.42 -19.18
N ARG A 27 -6.01 2.09 -18.07
CA ARG A 27 -6.13 2.96 -16.90
C ARG A 27 -5.84 2.15 -15.64
N PRO A 28 -4.55 2.02 -15.26
CA PRO A 28 -4.20 1.27 -14.07
C PRO A 28 -4.83 1.92 -12.84
N ASN A 29 -5.20 1.06 -11.89
CA ASN A 29 -5.61 1.55 -10.58
C ASN A 29 -4.41 2.19 -9.88
N ILE A 30 -4.66 3.29 -9.19
CA ILE A 30 -3.67 4.02 -8.41
C ILE A 30 -3.79 3.57 -6.96
N TYR A 31 -2.67 3.14 -6.41
CA TYR A 31 -2.54 2.77 -5.01
C TYR A 31 -1.62 3.78 -4.32
N THR A 32 -2.00 4.25 -3.14
CA THR A 32 -1.12 5.07 -2.30
C THR A 32 0.03 4.20 -1.81
N ASP A 33 1.28 4.63 -2.03
CA ASP A 33 2.46 3.93 -1.51
C ASP A 33 2.53 4.08 0.01
N VAL A 34 2.24 2.99 0.74
CA VAL A 34 2.19 3.00 2.21
C VAL A 34 3.56 3.29 2.82
N LYS A 35 4.66 2.97 2.13
CA LYS A 35 6.02 3.18 2.66
C LYS A 35 6.34 4.66 2.88
N GLN A 36 5.77 5.54 2.06
CA GLN A 36 5.98 6.99 2.21
C GLN A 36 5.38 7.56 3.51
N TYR A 37 4.42 6.84 4.09
CA TYR A 37 3.68 7.29 5.27
C TYR A 37 4.13 6.61 6.56
N LEU A 38 5.12 5.71 6.52
CA LEU A 38 5.62 5.04 7.74
C LEU A 38 5.96 6.01 8.88
N PRO A 39 6.65 7.16 8.64
CA PRO A 39 6.92 8.11 9.73
C PRO A 39 5.65 8.70 10.35
N TRP A 40 4.61 8.95 9.53
CA TRP A 40 3.33 9.45 10.03
C TRP A 40 2.56 8.36 10.79
N ILE A 41 2.58 7.12 10.30
CA ILE A 41 1.90 6.00 10.98
C ILE A 41 2.56 5.74 12.34
N ASP A 42 3.89 5.74 12.40
CA ASP A 42 4.65 5.60 13.65
C ASP A 42 4.28 6.70 14.66
N ASP A 43 4.30 7.99 14.24
CA ASP A 43 3.88 9.13 15.07
C ASP A 43 2.45 8.98 15.62
N LYS A 44 1.51 8.41 14.83
CA LYS A 44 0.10 8.27 15.23
C LYS A 44 -0.23 6.99 16.00
N THR A 45 0.63 5.98 15.94
CA THR A 45 0.36 4.68 16.58
C THR A 45 1.31 4.37 17.73
N CYS A 46 2.43 5.10 17.85
CA CYS A 46 3.49 4.85 18.82
C CYS A 46 4.07 3.42 18.72
N ILE A 47 3.96 2.78 17.55
CA ILE A 47 4.51 1.45 17.28
C ILE A 47 5.72 1.61 16.34
N PRO A 48 6.95 1.49 16.86
CA PRO A 48 8.14 1.59 16.02
C PRO A 48 8.19 0.44 15.01
N PHE A 49 8.25 0.78 13.73
CA PHE A 49 8.44 -0.18 12.65
C PHE A 49 9.93 -0.54 12.56
N ILE A 50 10.26 -1.69 13.18
CA ILE A 50 11.57 -2.38 13.11
C ILE A 50 11.84 -2.86 11.68
#